data_AF-A0A2X2BIQ8-F1
#
_entry.id   AF-A0A2X2BIQ8-F1
#
_cell.length_a   1.000
_cell.length_b   1.000
_cell.length_c   1.000
_cell.angle_alpha   90.00
_cell.angle_beta   90.00
_cell.angle_gamma   90.00
#
_symmetry.space_group_name_H-M   'P 1'
#
loop_
_entity.id
_entity.type
_entity.pdbx_description
1 polymer ?
#
loop_
_entity_poly.entity_id
_entity_poly.type
_entity_poly.pdbx_seq_one_letter_code
_entity_poly.pdbx_strand_id
1 'polypeptide(L)' 'MSTISMAVSVQLIEQEHYAQWLPYWLSYQEFYNVELSEEITLKTWARFFDEKELIYCAVATDGKKILGFVHYLFHRST' A
#
# COMPACT_ATOMS: atom_id res chain seq x y z
N MET A 1 -3.70 28.53 -19.90
CA MET A 1 -3.33 27.15 -19.54
C MET A 1 -3.78 26.93 -18.11
N SER A 2 -4.80 26.11 -17.88
CA SER A 2 -5.28 25.84 -16.52
C SER A 2 -4.36 24.80 -15.90
N THR A 3 -3.68 25.16 -14.82
CA THR A 3 -2.90 24.22 -14.02
C THR A 3 -3.86 23.24 -13.36
N ILE A 4 -3.89 22.00 -13.81
CA ILE A 4 -4.59 20.94 -13.09
C ILE A 4 -3.81 20.74 -11.79
N SER A 5 -4.39 21.17 -10.67
CA SER A 5 -3.92 20.78 -9.35
C SER A 5 -4.03 19.26 -9.26
N MET A 6 -2.89 18.56 -9.18
CA MET A 6 -2.85 17.14 -8.86
C MET A 6 -3.13 17.00 -7.37
N ALA A 7 -4.41 17.05 -7.01
CA ALA A 7 -4.84 16.84 -5.64
C ALA A 7 -4.52 15.40 -5.24
N VAL A 8 -3.55 15.24 -4.34
CA VAL A 8 -3.24 13.94 -3.75
C VAL A 8 -4.29 13.65 -2.67
N SER A 9 -4.88 12.47 -2.74
CA SER A 9 -5.82 11.94 -1.75
C SER A 9 -5.29 10.65 -1.15
N VAL A 10 -5.77 10.30 0.04
CA VAL A 10 -5.48 9.01 0.68
C VAL A 10 -6.76 8.17 0.69
N GLN A 11 -6.65 6.93 0.22
CA GLN A 11 -7.77 5.97 0.20
C GLN A 11 -7.29 4.57 0.58
N LEU A 12 -8.23 3.70 0.99
CA LEU A 12 -7.93 2.29 1.21
C LEU A 12 -7.46 1.65 -0.09
N ILE A 13 -6.59 0.64 0.03
CA ILE A 13 -6.16 -0.13 -1.13
C ILE A 13 -7.30 -1.05 -1.62
N GLU A 14 -7.25 -1.41 -2.91
CA GLU A 14 -8.21 -2.30 -3.58
C GLU A 14 -7.42 -3.41 -4.32
N GLN A 15 -8.06 -4.50 -4.72
CA GLN A 15 -7.35 -5.65 -5.29
C GLN A 15 -6.64 -5.32 -6.61
N GLU A 16 -7.22 -4.41 -7.38
CA GLU A 16 -6.73 -3.90 -8.66
C GLU A 16 -5.44 -3.09 -8.51
N HIS A 17 -5.15 -2.62 -7.29
CA HIS A 17 -3.99 -1.80 -7.01
C HIS A 17 -2.67 -2.60 -6.88
N TYR A 18 -2.71 -3.95 -6.91
CA TYR A 18 -1.52 -4.79 -6.68
C TYR A 18 -0.33 -4.39 -7.55
N ALA A 19 -0.55 -4.26 -8.86
CA ALA A 19 0.51 -3.96 -9.82
C ALA A 19 1.16 -2.58 -9.59
N GLN A 20 0.41 -1.62 -9.05
CA GLN A 20 0.93 -0.29 -8.74
C GLN A 20 1.55 -0.22 -7.34
N TRP A 21 1.08 -1.04 -6.39
CA TRP A 21 1.61 -1.11 -5.03
C TRP A 21 2.95 -1.85 -4.96
N LEU A 22 3.09 -2.97 -5.70
CA LEU A 22 4.24 -3.85 -5.63
C LEU A 22 5.59 -3.14 -5.82
N PRO A 23 5.78 -2.22 -6.79
CA PRO A 23 7.04 -1.50 -6.94
C PRO A 23 7.44 -0.71 -5.68
N TYR A 24 6.48 -0.03 -5.03
CA TYR A 24 6.76 0.71 -3.79
C TYR A 24 7.10 -0.23 -2.63
N TRP A 25 6.42 -1.38 -2.54
CA TRP A 25 6.73 -2.40 -1.53
C TRP A 25 8.14 -2.98 -1.71
N LEU A 26 8.56 -3.23 -2.94
CA LEU A 26 9.92 -3.70 -3.26
C LEU A 26 10.95 -2.61 -2.95
N SER A 27 10.69 -1.34 -3.32
CA SER A 27 11.59 -0.23 -2.96
C SER A 27 11.68 0.01 -1.45
N TYR A 28 10.59 -0.22 -0.69
CA TYR A 28 10.62 -0.16 0.77
C TYR A 28 11.51 -1.26 1.36
N GLN A 29 11.43 -2.48 0.83
CA GLN A 29 12.30 -3.59 1.20
C GLN A 29 13.77 -3.29 0.89
N GLU A 30 14.06 -2.80 -0.33
CA GLU A 30 15.40 -2.39 -0.75
C GLU A 30 15.97 -1.31 0.16
N PHE A 31 15.18 -0.28 0.49
CA PHE A 31 15.59 0.79 1.40
C PHE A 31 16.02 0.28 2.78
N TYR A 32 15.30 -0.72 3.32
CA TYR A 32 15.64 -1.37 4.57
C TYR A 32 16.64 -2.53 4.44
N ASN A 33 17.16 -2.80 3.23
CA ASN A 33 18.04 -3.93 2.92
C ASN A 33 17.44 -5.28 3.36
N VAL A 34 16.15 -5.46 3.13
CA VAL A 34 15.43 -6.71 3.37
C VAL A 34 15.03 -7.32 2.02
N GLU A 35 15.09 -8.63 1.90
CA GLU A 35 14.57 -9.38 0.75
C GLU A 35 13.56 -10.41 1.24
N LEU A 36 12.29 -10.18 0.95
CA LEU A 36 11.22 -11.12 1.25
C LEU A 36 10.88 -11.94 0.01
N SER A 37 10.49 -13.20 0.22
CA SER A 37 10.02 -14.04 -0.87
C SER A 37 8.73 -13.49 -1.49
N GLU A 38 8.47 -13.88 -2.75
CA GLU A 38 7.19 -13.59 -3.41
C GLU A 38 6.01 -14.10 -2.59
N GLU A 39 6.13 -15.28 -1.96
CA GLU A 39 5.10 -15.84 -1.09
C GLU A 39 4.77 -14.91 0.10
N ILE A 40 5.77 -14.32 0.75
CA ILE A 40 5.56 -13.37 1.84
C ILE A 40 4.89 -12.10 1.33
N THR A 41 5.26 -11.64 0.13
CA THR A 41 4.64 -10.47 -0.51
C THR A 41 3.17 -10.74 -0.83
N LEU A 42 2.84 -11.88 -1.43
CA LEU A 42 1.47 -12.30 -1.74
C LEU A 42 0.64 -12.49 -0.46
N LYS A 43 1.23 -13.06 0.59
CA LYS A 43 0.58 -13.20 1.89
C LYS A 43 0.31 -11.83 2.53
N THR A 44 1.28 -10.92 2.48
CA THR A 44 1.12 -9.54 2.98
C THR A 44 -0.01 -8.84 2.25
N TRP A 45 -0.07 -8.97 0.93
CA TRP A 45 -1.15 -8.45 0.10
C TRP A 45 -2.52 -9.00 0.49
N ALA A 46 -2.64 -10.32 0.61
CA ALA A 46 -3.90 -10.98 0.94
C ALA A 46 -4.46 -10.53 2.30
N ARG A 47 -3.59 -10.28 3.29
CA ARG A 47 -3.99 -9.87 4.64
C ARG A 47 -4.72 -8.53 4.67
N PHE A 48 -4.50 -7.63 3.71
CA PHE A 48 -5.23 -6.34 3.66
C PHE A 48 -6.73 -6.50 3.40
N PHE A 49 -7.14 -7.67 2.89
CA PHE A 49 -8.52 -7.98 2.52
C PHE A 49 -9.13 -9.10 3.37
N ASP A 50 -8.43 -9.58 4.40
CA ASP A 50 -8.92 -10.60 5.33
C ASP A 50 -9.45 -9.92 6.60
N GLU A 51 -10.75 -10.03 6.85
CA GLU A 51 -11.41 -9.45 8.03
C GLU A 51 -10.88 -9.98 9.38
N LYS A 52 -10.20 -11.14 9.37
CA LYS A 52 -9.59 -11.74 10.57
C LYS A 52 -8.20 -11.17 10.87
N GLU A 53 -7.60 -10.50 9.91
CA GLU A 53 -6.28 -9.90 10.01
C GLU A 53 -6.43 -8.39 10.25
N LEU A 54 -5.90 -7.89 11.38
CA LEU A 54 -6.03 -6.48 11.76
C LEU A 54 -4.90 -5.62 11.19
N ILE A 55 -4.50 -5.89 9.95
CA ILE A 55 -3.51 -5.10 9.20
C ILE A 55 -4.15 -4.55 7.94
N TYR A 56 -3.93 -3.26 7.70
CA TYR A 56 -4.58 -2.50 6.65
C TYR A 56 -3.54 -1.80 5.79
N CYS A 57 -3.94 -1.44 4.57
CA CYS A 57 -3.13 -0.66 3.67
C CYS A 57 -3.96 0.49 3.09
N ALA A 58 -3.38 1.69 3.10
CA ALA A 58 -3.90 2.85 2.39
C ALA A 58 -2.83 3.38 1.43
N VAL A 59 -3.28 4.05 0.38
CA VAL A 59 -2.44 4.58 -0.68
C VAL A 59 -2.66 6.06 -0.89
N ALA A 60 -1.58 6.78 -1.17
CA ALA A 60 -1.64 8.14 -1.70
C ALA A 60 -1.83 8.06 -3.22
N THR A 61 -2.78 8.82 -3.78
CA THR A 61 -3.08 8.78 -5.21
C THR A 61 -3.53 10.14 -5.75
N ASP A 62 -3.18 10.41 -7.01
CA ASP A 62 -3.69 11.54 -7.79
C ASP A 62 -5.00 11.22 -8.54
N GLY A 63 -5.61 10.06 -8.23
CA GLY A 63 -6.80 9.53 -8.89
C GLY A 63 -6.50 8.64 -10.11
N LYS A 64 -5.24 8.55 -10.55
CA LYS A 64 -4.81 7.66 -11.64
C LYS A 64 -3.67 6.74 -11.24
N LYS A 65 -2.76 7.24 -10.39
CA LYS A 65 -1.55 6.55 -9.99
C LYS A 65 -1.39 6.52 -8.50
N ILE A 66 -0.92 5.39 -7.99
CA ILE A 66 -0.41 5.28 -6.62
C ILE A 66 0.93 6.01 -6.56
N LEU A 67 1.06 6.87 -5.56
CA LEU A 67 2.23 7.72 -5.28
C LEU A 67 2.97 7.27 -4.01
N GLY A 68 2.39 6.36 -3.25
CA GLY A 68 2.95 5.81 -2.03
C GLY A 68 1.91 4.98 -1.28
N PHE A 69 2.36 4.28 -0.23
CA PHE A 69 1.49 3.45 0.60
C PHE A 69 1.84 3.60 2.08
N VAL A 70 0.92 3.19 2.93
CA VAL A 70 1.16 2.96 4.35
C VAL A 70 0.53 1.62 4.74
N HIS A 71 1.28 0.79 5.46
CA HIS A 71 0.72 -0.34 6.20
C HIS A 71 0.50 0.08 7.64
N TYR A 72 -0.69 -0.19 8.17
CA TYR A 72 -1.04 0.21 9.53
C TYR A 72 -1.90 -0.85 10.19
N LEU A 73 -1.89 -0.85 11.53
CA LEU A 73 -2.71 -1.68 12.37
C LEU A 73 -3.13 -0.89 13.61
N PHE A 74 -4.17 -1.36 14.29
CA PHE A 74 -4.59 -0.78 15.55
C PHE A 74 -4.13 -1.69 16.70
N HIS A 75 -3.37 -1.12 17.63
CA HIS A 75 -3.10 -1.80 18.89
C HIS A 75 -4.37 -1.81 19.75
N ARG A 76 -4.66 -2.96 20.38
CA ARG A 76 -5.83 -3.10 21.26
C ARG A 76 -5.70 -2.29 22.55
N SER A 77 -4.48 -1.95 22.93
CA SER A 77 -4.17 -1.01 24.01
C SER A 77 -3.89 0.37 23.40
N THR A 78 -4.65 1.37 23.84
CA THR A 78 -4.46 2.79 23.52
C THR A 78 -3.49 3.44 24.49
#